data_AF-A0A942LNA8-F1
#
_entry.id   AF-A0A942LNA8-F1
#
_cell.length_a   1.000
_cell.length_b   1.000
_cell.length_c   1.000
_cell.angle_alpha   90.00
_cell.angle_beta   90.00
_cell.angle_gamma   90.00
#
_symmetry.space_group_name_H-M   'P 1'
#
loop_
_entity.id
_entity.type
_entity.pdbx_description
1 polymer ?
#
loop_
_entity_poly.entity_id
_entity_poly.type
_entity_poly.pdbx_seq_one_letter_code
_entity_poly.pdbx_strand_id
1 'polypeptide(L)'
;MKNKTTKFILLIVLLVLHYNAQAQENVGIGTTTPEVTALLDLVSTDKGLLVPRLTTVNRDAIGAPATGLMIYNTTNNRFEYYTGATWVPILTNGIISLDNSRIFVGNASNIAAGVAMSGDATISNTGALTIVNDAITTAKIGDTQVTNAKLATGIDATKLADGSVTNIEFQYLDGVTSSIQTQLDSKVSGTLTNTNIFVGNASNIATGVAMSGDATISNIGALTIANDAITTAKIGNTQVTNAKLATG
;
A
#
# COMPACT_ATOMS: atom_id res chain seq x y z
N MET A 1 -96.45 45.89 -0.85
CA MET A 1 -95.89 44.51 -0.92
C MET A 1 -94.39 44.47 -1.21
N LYS A 2 -93.85 45.17 -2.24
CA LYS A 2 -92.43 45.13 -2.66
C LYS A 2 -91.39 44.99 -1.52
N ASN A 3 -91.49 45.81 -0.47
CA ASN A 3 -90.51 45.87 0.62
C ASN A 3 -90.39 44.57 1.46
N LYS A 4 -91.42 43.72 1.51
CA LYS A 4 -91.35 42.41 2.19
C LYS A 4 -90.64 41.38 1.31
N THR A 5 -90.98 41.32 0.02
CA THR A 5 -90.36 40.40 -0.95
C THR A 5 -88.87 40.68 -1.12
N THR A 6 -88.46 41.94 -1.24
CA THR A 6 -87.03 42.30 -1.36
C THR A 6 -86.23 41.91 -0.11
N LYS A 7 -86.77 42.12 1.10
CA LYS A 7 -86.11 41.69 2.35
C LYS A 7 -86.01 40.17 2.48
N PHE A 8 -87.03 39.44 2.03
CA PHE A 8 -87.03 37.97 2.04
C PHE A 8 -86.01 37.39 1.05
N ILE A 9 -85.91 37.94 -0.16
CA ILE A 9 -84.87 37.58 -1.13
C ILE A 9 -83.47 37.89 -0.58
N LEU A 10 -83.27 39.07 0.04
CA LEU A 10 -81.98 39.44 0.64
C LEU A 10 -81.58 38.48 1.77
N LEU A 11 -82.55 38.05 2.60
CA LEU A 11 -82.33 37.07 3.67
C LEU A 11 -81.93 35.70 3.11
N ILE A 12 -82.58 35.24 2.03
CA ILE A 12 -82.23 33.96 1.36
C ILE A 12 -80.84 34.05 0.73
N VAL A 13 -80.49 35.16 0.05
CA VAL A 13 -79.15 35.37 -0.51
C VAL A 13 -78.10 35.38 0.60
N LEU A 14 -78.36 36.04 1.73
CA LEU A 14 -77.49 35.97 2.91
C LEU A 14 -77.35 34.54 3.45
N LEU A 15 -78.43 33.77 3.58
CA LEU A 15 -78.38 32.37 4.05
C LEU A 15 -77.63 31.43 3.09
N VAL A 16 -77.76 31.63 1.78
CA VAL A 16 -77.01 30.87 0.76
C VAL A 16 -75.53 31.25 0.77
N LEU A 17 -75.18 32.51 1.08
CA LEU A 17 -73.79 32.95 1.29
C LEU A 17 -73.15 32.44 2.60
N HIS A 18 -73.94 31.90 3.54
CA HIS A 18 -73.40 31.24 4.74
C HIS A 18 -73.04 29.75 4.51
N TYR A 19 -73.33 29.18 3.34
CA TYR A 19 -72.82 27.87 2.96
C TYR A 19 -71.44 28.00 2.29
N ASN A 20 -70.53 27.08 2.63
CA ASN A 20 -69.12 26.99 2.19
C ASN A 20 -68.09 27.84 2.96
N ALA A 21 -68.32 28.11 4.25
CA ALA A 21 -67.23 28.13 5.22
C ALA A 21 -67.05 26.72 5.82
N GLN A 22 -66.72 25.73 4.98
CA GLN A 22 -66.13 24.50 5.49
C GLN A 22 -64.77 24.90 6.09
N ALA A 23 -64.54 24.60 7.36
CA ALA A 23 -63.19 24.69 7.91
C ALA A 23 -62.30 23.78 7.06
N GLN A 24 -61.15 24.31 6.64
CA GLN A 24 -60.16 23.54 5.88
C GLN A 24 -59.77 22.33 6.76
N GLU A 25 -59.70 21.13 6.19
CA GLU A 25 -59.28 19.92 6.93
C GLU A 25 -57.83 20.03 7.43
N ASN A 26 -57.06 20.95 6.84
CA ASN A 26 -55.72 21.35 7.20
C ASN A 26 -55.57 22.88 7.33
N VAL A 27 -54.53 23.33 8.02
CA VAL A 27 -54.20 24.76 8.16
C VAL A 27 -53.08 25.12 7.18
N GLY A 28 -53.37 25.95 6.18
CA GLY A 28 -52.36 26.56 5.32
C GLY A 28 -51.93 27.93 5.79
N ILE A 29 -50.62 28.16 5.93
CA ILE A 29 -50.04 29.49 6.17
C ILE A 29 -49.03 29.77 5.06
N GLY A 30 -49.31 30.81 4.26
CA GLY A 30 -48.51 31.17 3.08
C GLY A 30 -48.85 30.39 1.81
N THR A 31 -49.78 29.43 1.88
CA THR A 31 -50.36 28.71 0.74
C THR A 31 -51.89 28.75 0.79
N THR A 32 -52.55 28.75 -0.37
CA THR A 32 -54.01 28.58 -0.51
C THR A 32 -54.42 27.15 -0.87
N THR A 33 -53.45 26.29 -1.15
CA THR A 33 -53.60 24.85 -1.43
C THR A 33 -52.63 24.10 -0.51
N PRO A 34 -53.01 23.87 0.76
CA PRO A 34 -52.12 23.25 1.74
C PRO A 34 -52.05 21.75 1.49
N GLU A 35 -50.87 21.14 1.71
CA GLU A 35 -50.64 19.73 1.35
C GLU A 35 -51.64 18.78 2.01
N VAL A 36 -52.24 17.88 1.22
CA VAL A 36 -53.42 17.09 1.63
C VAL A 36 -53.14 16.07 2.75
N THR A 37 -51.87 15.73 2.98
CA THR A 37 -51.46 14.85 4.09
C THR A 37 -50.99 15.61 5.33
N ALA A 38 -50.88 16.94 5.28
CA ALA A 38 -50.42 17.77 6.39
C ALA A 38 -51.60 18.42 7.11
N LEU A 39 -51.65 18.37 8.45
CA LEU A 39 -52.62 19.15 9.23
C LEU A 39 -52.23 20.63 9.36
N LEU A 40 -50.95 20.94 9.17
CA LEU A 40 -50.39 22.30 9.14
C LEU A 40 -49.31 22.34 8.05
N ASP A 41 -49.49 23.22 7.07
CA ASP A 41 -48.55 23.48 5.98
C ASP A 41 -48.11 24.96 6.01
N LEU A 42 -46.81 25.18 5.85
CA LEU A 42 -46.11 26.44 6.13
C LEU A 42 -45.18 26.77 4.97
N VAL A 43 -45.65 27.61 4.05
CA VAL A 43 -44.91 27.98 2.83
C VAL A 43 -44.40 29.41 2.94
N SER A 44 -43.07 29.58 2.95
CA SER A 44 -42.40 30.88 2.93
C SER A 44 -40.97 30.74 2.39
N THR A 45 -40.46 31.78 1.76
CA THR A 45 -39.08 31.87 1.26
C THR A 45 -38.12 32.56 2.25
N ASP A 46 -38.65 33.21 3.30
CA ASP A 46 -37.93 34.12 4.20
C ASP A 46 -38.21 33.90 5.70
N LYS A 47 -39.19 33.05 6.05
CA LYS A 47 -39.64 32.77 7.42
C LYS A 47 -39.73 31.26 7.66
N GLY A 48 -39.75 30.88 8.94
CA GLY A 48 -39.93 29.49 9.36
C GLY A 48 -40.74 29.39 10.65
N LEU A 49 -40.95 28.16 11.13
CA LEU A 49 -41.66 27.88 12.38
C LEU A 49 -40.78 28.16 13.60
N LEU A 50 -41.21 29.09 14.47
CA LEU A 50 -40.61 29.28 15.79
C LEU A 50 -41.38 28.47 16.83
N VAL A 51 -40.82 27.34 17.24
CA VAL A 51 -41.34 26.51 18.35
C VAL A 51 -41.14 27.16 19.72
N PRO A 52 -41.82 26.70 20.80
CA PRO A 52 -41.58 27.20 22.15
C PRO A 52 -40.11 27.15 22.54
N ARG A 53 -39.58 28.27 23.04
CA ARG A 53 -38.19 28.44 23.48
C ARG A 53 -38.14 28.43 24.99
N LEU A 54 -37.47 27.42 25.57
CA LEU A 54 -37.45 27.18 27.02
C LEU A 54 -36.02 26.96 27.50
N THR A 55 -35.72 27.38 28.74
CA THR A 55 -34.54 26.89 29.46
C THR A 55 -34.73 25.43 29.84
N THR A 56 -33.65 24.72 30.15
CA THR A 56 -33.72 23.34 30.71
C THR A 56 -34.69 23.27 31.90
N VAL A 57 -34.63 24.23 32.83
CA VAL A 57 -35.52 24.31 34.00
C VAL A 57 -36.99 24.44 33.59
N ASN A 58 -37.33 25.37 32.69
CA ASN A 58 -38.72 25.57 32.26
C ASN A 58 -39.26 24.38 31.45
N ARG A 59 -38.37 23.67 30.74
CA ARG A 59 -38.66 22.47 29.95
C ARG A 59 -38.90 21.26 30.86
N ASP A 60 -38.08 21.09 31.90
CA ASP A 60 -38.22 20.02 32.90
C ASP A 60 -39.43 20.26 33.82
N ALA A 61 -39.88 21.51 33.97
CA ALA A 61 -41.09 21.88 34.71
C ALA A 61 -42.41 21.64 33.95
N ILE A 62 -42.38 21.17 32.70
CA ILE A 62 -43.61 20.79 31.98
C ILE A 62 -44.17 19.51 32.61
N GLY A 63 -45.32 19.62 33.28
CA GLY A 63 -46.05 18.46 33.80
C GLY A 63 -46.64 17.61 32.68
N ALA A 64 -46.34 16.31 32.67
CA ALA A 64 -46.84 15.32 31.70
C ALA A 64 -46.75 15.77 30.22
N PRO A 65 -45.53 16.04 29.69
CA PRO A 65 -45.36 16.46 28.30
C PRO A 65 -45.82 15.36 27.33
N ALA A 66 -46.47 15.76 26.23
CA ALA A 66 -46.94 14.83 25.22
C ALA A 66 -45.78 14.22 24.42
N THR A 67 -45.88 12.94 24.06
CA THR A 67 -44.95 12.29 23.13
C THR A 67 -44.95 13.04 21.79
N GLY A 68 -43.75 13.34 21.27
CA GLY A 68 -43.56 14.15 20.06
C GLY A 68 -43.57 15.66 20.28
N LEU A 69 -43.81 16.16 21.51
CA LEU A 69 -43.73 17.60 21.80
C LEU A 69 -42.31 18.12 21.51
N MET A 70 -42.20 19.08 20.60
CA MET A 70 -40.93 19.68 20.17
C MET A 70 -40.74 21.09 20.73
N ILE A 71 -39.55 21.37 21.26
CA ILE A 71 -39.14 22.69 21.79
C ILE A 71 -37.74 23.04 21.30
N TYR A 72 -37.36 24.30 21.45
CA TYR A 72 -35.96 24.74 21.33
C TYR A 72 -35.43 25.07 22.73
N ASN A 73 -34.41 24.34 23.17
CA ASN A 73 -33.82 24.54 24.49
C ASN A 73 -32.76 25.64 24.41
N THR A 74 -33.00 26.77 25.07
CA THR A 74 -32.12 27.95 25.09
C THR A 74 -30.95 27.84 26.07
N THR A 75 -30.99 26.89 27.00
CA THR A 75 -29.82 26.55 27.84
C THR A 75 -28.82 25.70 27.06
N ASN A 76 -29.34 24.80 26.20
CA ASN A 76 -28.55 23.81 25.46
C ASN A 76 -28.34 24.15 23.97
N ASN A 77 -28.91 25.25 23.49
CA ASN A 77 -28.89 25.73 22.09
C ASN A 77 -29.21 24.66 21.03
N ARG A 78 -30.29 23.91 21.24
CA ARG A 78 -30.69 22.81 20.35
C ARG A 78 -32.19 22.55 20.36
N PHE A 79 -32.71 21.96 19.28
CA PHE A 79 -34.04 21.38 19.26
C PHE A 79 -34.07 20.08 20.07
N GLU A 80 -35.13 19.88 20.84
CA GLU A 80 -35.36 18.68 21.64
C GLU A 80 -36.83 18.27 21.51
N TYR A 81 -37.09 16.96 21.51
CA TYR A 81 -38.44 16.41 21.51
C TYR A 81 -38.63 15.43 22.67
N TYR A 82 -39.86 15.33 23.17
CA TYR A 82 -40.19 14.38 24.23
C TYR A 82 -40.54 13.01 23.64
N THR A 83 -39.87 11.96 24.11
CA THR A 83 -40.07 10.58 23.63
C THR A 83 -41.25 9.85 24.27
N GLY A 84 -41.94 10.46 25.22
CA GLY A 84 -42.88 9.79 26.13
C GLY A 84 -42.26 9.32 27.44
N ALA A 85 -40.91 9.37 27.56
CA ALA A 85 -40.19 9.10 28.80
C ALA A 85 -39.16 10.21 29.11
N THR A 86 -38.30 10.52 28.15
CA THR A 86 -37.22 11.52 28.29
C THR A 86 -37.19 12.51 27.13
N TRP A 87 -36.56 13.66 27.35
CA TRP A 87 -36.26 14.61 26.29
C TRP A 87 -34.97 14.23 25.57
N VAL A 88 -35.02 14.15 24.24
CA VAL A 88 -33.90 13.77 23.38
C VAL A 88 -33.64 14.89 22.37
N PRO A 89 -32.37 15.26 22.11
CA PRO A 89 -32.05 16.25 21.08
C PRO A 89 -32.34 15.70 19.68
N ILE A 90 -32.83 16.56 18.80
CA ILE A 90 -32.86 16.26 17.36
C ILE A 90 -31.42 16.44 16.84
N LEU A 91 -30.68 15.34 16.76
CA LEU A 91 -29.29 15.35 16.29
C LEU A 91 -29.24 15.54 14.77
N THR A 92 -28.48 16.53 14.31
CA THR A 92 -28.21 16.81 12.89
C THR A 92 -27.16 15.85 12.32
N ASN A 93 -27.30 14.55 12.56
CA ASN A 93 -26.32 13.52 12.21
C ASN A 93 -26.13 13.43 10.69
N GLY A 94 -25.08 14.10 10.20
CA GLY A 94 -24.68 14.08 8.79
C GLY A 94 -23.19 14.37 8.58
N ILE A 95 -22.60 15.23 9.44
CA ILE A 95 -21.14 15.42 9.51
C ILE A 95 -20.73 15.37 10.98
N ILE A 96 -20.33 14.19 11.45
CA ILE A 96 -19.53 14.10 12.67
C ILE A 96 -18.11 14.48 12.26
N SER A 97 -17.58 15.59 12.77
CA SER A 97 -16.18 15.93 12.59
C SER A 97 -15.31 14.83 13.19
N LEU A 98 -14.53 14.14 12.36
CA LEU A 98 -13.47 13.25 12.82
C LEU A 98 -12.18 14.07 12.91
N ASP A 99 -11.72 14.26 14.14
CA ASP A 99 -10.36 14.75 14.38
C ASP A 99 -9.32 13.71 13.94
N ASN A 100 -8.06 14.13 13.83
CA ASN A 100 -6.95 13.23 13.53
C ASN A 100 -6.94 11.99 14.44
N SER A 101 -6.50 10.87 13.87
CA SER A 101 -6.42 9.54 14.48
C SER A 101 -7.75 8.91 14.87
N ARG A 102 -8.91 9.39 14.38
CA ARG A 102 -10.23 8.80 14.69
C ARG A 102 -10.89 8.14 13.47
N ILE A 103 -11.51 6.98 13.70
CA ILE A 103 -12.28 6.21 12.70
C ILE A 103 -13.66 5.83 13.25
N PHE A 104 -14.64 5.58 12.39
CA PHE A 104 -15.90 4.96 12.80
C PHE A 104 -15.76 3.44 12.87
N VAL A 105 -16.02 2.88 14.06
CA VAL A 105 -16.13 1.44 14.30
C VAL A 105 -17.35 1.15 15.17
N GLY A 106 -17.79 -0.10 15.21
CA GLY A 106 -18.81 -0.53 16.18
C GLY A 106 -18.29 -0.40 17.61
N ASN A 107 -19.05 0.24 18.48
CA ASN A 107 -18.84 0.15 19.94
C ASN A 107 -19.31 -1.20 20.48
N ALA A 108 -19.26 -1.41 21.80
CA ALA A 108 -19.71 -2.65 22.46
C ALA A 108 -21.21 -3.00 22.23
N SER A 109 -22.01 -2.08 21.70
CA SER A 109 -23.41 -2.28 21.30
C SER A 109 -23.59 -2.33 19.78
N ASN A 110 -22.51 -2.48 19.00
CA ASN A 110 -22.46 -2.46 17.54
C ASN A 110 -22.94 -1.16 16.89
N ILE A 111 -22.98 -0.05 17.63
CA ILE A 111 -23.34 1.29 17.12
C ILE A 111 -22.07 1.98 16.63
N ALA A 112 -22.12 2.61 15.46
CA ALA A 112 -21.00 3.37 14.91
C ALA A 112 -20.61 4.52 15.85
N ALA A 113 -19.36 4.49 16.32
CA ALA A 113 -18.77 5.50 17.18
C ALA A 113 -17.38 5.88 16.66
N GLY A 114 -17.02 7.16 16.79
CA GLY A 114 -15.66 7.60 16.55
C GLY A 114 -14.74 7.04 17.64
N VAL A 115 -13.72 6.27 17.26
CA VAL A 115 -12.72 5.69 18.17
C VAL A 115 -11.34 6.11 17.70
N ALA A 116 -10.45 6.43 18.64
CA ALA A 116 -9.06 6.71 18.32
C ALA A 116 -8.34 5.41 17.93
N MET A 117 -7.70 5.39 16.75
CA MET A 117 -6.83 4.31 16.34
C MET A 117 -5.55 4.31 17.20
N SER A 118 -5.06 3.13 17.54
CA SER A 118 -3.93 2.95 18.46
C SER A 118 -3.09 1.73 18.07
N GLY A 119 -1.92 1.59 18.69
CA GLY A 119 -0.94 0.55 18.36
C GLY A 119 -0.04 0.98 17.20
N ASP A 120 0.12 0.10 16.22
CA ASP A 120 1.15 0.19 15.18
C ASP A 120 0.94 1.29 14.12
N ALA A 121 -0.23 1.93 14.10
CA ALA A 121 -0.64 2.86 13.06
C ALA A 121 -1.46 4.05 13.57
N THR A 122 -1.39 5.15 12.84
CA THR A 122 -2.21 6.36 13.01
C THR A 122 -2.82 6.75 11.66
N ILE A 123 -3.91 7.54 11.65
CA ILE A 123 -4.59 7.97 10.43
C ILE A 123 -4.98 9.44 10.52
N SER A 124 -4.71 10.26 9.50
CA SER A 124 -5.18 11.65 9.50
C SER A 124 -6.68 11.75 9.22
N ASN A 125 -7.29 12.89 9.59
CA ASN A 125 -8.65 13.23 9.16
C ASN A 125 -8.78 13.42 7.63
N THR A 126 -7.67 13.55 6.92
CA THR A 126 -7.59 13.51 5.44
C THR A 126 -7.44 12.10 4.87
N GLY A 127 -7.46 11.05 5.71
CA GLY A 127 -7.41 9.64 5.30
C GLY A 127 -6.00 9.06 5.07
N ALA A 128 -4.94 9.80 5.38
CA ALA A 128 -3.57 9.29 5.26
C ALA A 128 -3.24 8.33 6.41
N LEU A 129 -3.07 7.04 6.09
CA LEU A 129 -2.62 6.01 7.02
C LEU A 129 -1.10 6.03 7.16
N THR A 130 -0.60 6.22 8.38
CA THR A 130 0.82 6.20 8.72
C THR A 130 1.11 5.06 9.69
N ILE A 131 1.92 4.10 9.25
CA ILE A 131 2.51 3.09 10.14
C ILE A 131 3.63 3.77 10.94
N VAL A 132 3.67 3.53 12.26
CA VAL A 132 4.66 4.16 13.15
C VAL A 132 6.05 3.54 12.95
N ASN A 133 7.12 4.29 13.24
CA ASN A 133 8.48 3.75 13.17
C ASN A 133 8.63 2.49 14.05
N ASP A 134 9.40 1.52 13.59
CA ASP A 134 9.63 0.21 14.22
C ASP A 134 8.38 -0.66 14.49
N ALA A 135 7.18 -0.21 14.10
CA ALA A 135 5.94 -0.92 14.37
C ALA A 135 5.85 -2.26 13.62
N ILE A 136 6.52 -2.40 12.47
CA ILE A 136 6.63 -3.67 11.74
C ILE A 136 7.99 -4.31 12.04
N THR A 137 8.00 -5.24 13.00
CA THR A 137 9.19 -5.99 13.40
C THR A 137 9.38 -7.25 12.54
N THR A 138 10.56 -7.88 12.61
CA THR A 138 10.83 -9.18 11.95
C THR A 138 9.83 -10.26 12.38
N ALA A 139 9.42 -10.30 13.65
CA ALA A 139 8.38 -11.23 14.11
C ALA A 139 7.00 -11.01 13.44
N LYS A 140 6.72 -9.81 12.92
CA LYS A 140 5.51 -9.49 12.14
C LYS A 140 5.70 -9.74 10.63
N ILE A 141 6.93 -9.94 10.16
CA ILE A 141 7.27 -10.31 8.79
C ILE A 141 7.98 -11.67 8.81
N GLY A 142 7.22 -12.77 8.87
CA GLY A 142 7.81 -14.11 8.83
C GLY A 142 8.73 -14.29 7.60
N ASP A 143 9.89 -14.91 7.79
CA ASP A 143 11.01 -14.91 6.83
C ASP A 143 10.59 -15.31 5.40
N THR A 144 9.70 -16.30 5.27
CA THR A 144 9.15 -16.78 3.99
C THR A 144 8.32 -15.73 3.23
N GLN A 145 7.82 -14.71 3.94
CA GLN A 145 7.06 -13.60 3.35
C GLN A 145 7.98 -12.54 2.74
N VAL A 146 9.28 -12.56 3.02
CA VAL A 146 10.30 -11.68 2.39
C VAL A 146 10.83 -12.35 1.12
N THR A 147 9.93 -12.54 0.16
CA THR A 147 10.24 -13.21 -1.12
C THR A 147 11.19 -12.38 -1.99
N ASN A 148 12.06 -13.03 -2.78
CA ASN A 148 12.97 -12.39 -3.75
C ASN A 148 12.26 -11.35 -4.64
N ALA A 149 11.00 -11.56 -5.03
CA ALA A 149 10.23 -10.60 -5.84
C ALA A 149 9.96 -9.25 -5.14
N LYS A 150 9.83 -9.23 -3.80
CA LYS A 150 9.72 -7.99 -2.99
C LYS A 150 11.06 -7.30 -2.83
N LEU A 151 12.14 -8.06 -2.97
CA LEU A 151 13.50 -7.62 -2.78
C LEU A 151 14.13 -7.17 -4.12
N ALA A 152 13.70 -7.66 -5.28
CA ALA A 152 14.37 -7.56 -6.59
C ALA A 152 14.79 -6.16 -7.08
N THR A 153 14.15 -5.07 -6.66
CA THR A 153 14.58 -3.68 -6.96
C THR A 153 15.24 -2.96 -5.78
N GLY A 154 15.21 -3.56 -4.59
CA GLY A 154 15.96 -3.12 -3.41
C GLY A 154 17.30 -3.87 -3.24
N ILE A 155 17.45 -5.01 -3.89
CA ILE A 155 18.63 -5.90 -4.00
C ILE A 155 19.57 -5.31 -5.06
N ASP A 156 20.09 -4.13 -4.73
CA ASP A 156 21.24 -3.48 -5.39
C ASP A 156 22.40 -4.48 -5.53
N ALA A 157 23.34 -4.36 -6.47
CA ALA A 157 24.57 -5.17 -6.43
C ALA A 157 25.38 -4.96 -5.12
N THR A 158 25.32 -3.74 -4.61
CA THR A 158 25.80 -3.29 -3.27
C THR A 158 25.11 -4.00 -2.13
N LYS A 159 23.89 -4.48 -2.40
CA LYS A 159 23.30 -5.50 -1.57
C LYS A 159 23.82 -6.87 -2.05
N LEU A 160 23.50 -7.41 -3.25
CA LEU A 160 23.66 -8.79 -3.83
C LEU A 160 24.73 -9.74 -3.28
N ALA A 161 25.79 -9.22 -2.69
CA ALA A 161 26.31 -9.74 -1.42
C ALA A 161 25.25 -9.84 -0.25
N ASP A 162 23.94 -9.89 -0.53
CA ASP A 162 22.79 -9.72 0.37
C ASP A 162 21.95 -10.99 0.56
N GLY A 163 22.42 -12.10 0.01
CA GLY A 163 21.80 -13.41 0.21
C GLY A 163 21.22 -14.07 -1.05
N SER A 164 21.44 -13.55 -2.26
CA SER A 164 21.30 -14.40 -3.46
C SER A 164 22.42 -15.44 -3.58
N VAL A 165 23.62 -15.08 -3.12
CA VAL A 165 24.68 -16.07 -2.88
C VAL A 165 24.35 -16.78 -1.58
N THR A 166 24.26 -18.11 -1.60
CA THR A 166 24.15 -18.86 -0.34
C THR A 166 25.43 -18.66 0.47
N ASN A 167 25.34 -18.75 1.80
CA ASN A 167 26.55 -18.68 2.64
C ASN A 167 27.62 -19.71 2.21
N ILE A 168 27.23 -20.84 1.60
CA ILE A 168 28.14 -21.87 1.11
C ILE A 168 28.78 -21.46 -0.22
N GLU A 169 28.01 -20.95 -1.18
CA GLU A 169 28.56 -20.52 -2.48
C GLU A 169 29.36 -19.22 -2.38
N PHE A 170 29.07 -18.37 -1.39
CA PHE A 170 29.90 -17.21 -1.07
C PHE A 170 31.21 -17.65 -0.39
N GLN A 171 31.18 -18.73 0.40
CA GLN A 171 32.38 -19.40 0.91
C GLN A 171 33.13 -20.21 -0.17
N TYR A 172 32.56 -20.49 -1.35
CA TYR A 172 33.35 -20.99 -2.49
C TYR A 172 34.19 -19.89 -3.17
N LEU A 173 33.99 -18.63 -2.78
CA LEU A 173 34.92 -17.53 -3.06
C LEU A 173 35.91 -17.30 -1.90
N ASP A 174 36.00 -18.22 -0.92
CA ASP A 174 37.04 -18.18 0.11
C ASP A 174 38.44 -18.30 -0.53
N GLY A 175 39.34 -17.39 -0.13
CA GLY A 175 40.65 -17.22 -0.76
C GLY A 175 40.67 -16.39 -2.07
N VAL A 176 39.55 -15.80 -2.51
CA VAL A 176 39.54 -14.82 -3.61
C VAL A 176 40.13 -13.48 -3.13
N THR A 177 41.38 -13.20 -3.50
CA THR A 177 42.17 -12.04 -3.04
C THR A 177 42.13 -10.82 -3.97
N SER A 178 41.44 -10.90 -5.09
CA SER A 178 41.21 -9.80 -6.05
C SER A 178 40.02 -10.14 -6.95
N SER A 179 39.67 -9.26 -7.89
CA SER A 179 38.63 -9.54 -8.90
C SER A 179 38.84 -10.93 -9.52
N ILE A 180 37.78 -11.76 -9.54
CA ILE A 180 37.85 -13.17 -9.97
C ILE A 180 38.53 -13.31 -11.34
N GLN A 181 38.26 -12.37 -12.26
CA GLN A 181 38.92 -12.31 -13.57
C GLN A 181 40.45 -12.21 -13.46
N THR A 182 40.98 -11.32 -12.63
CA THR A 182 42.43 -11.13 -12.44
C THR A 182 43.12 -12.38 -11.87
N GLN A 183 42.46 -13.09 -10.94
CA GLN A 183 42.99 -14.36 -10.44
C GLN A 183 43.00 -15.46 -11.51
N LEU A 184 41.94 -15.54 -12.33
CA LEU A 184 41.85 -16.48 -13.45
C LEU A 184 42.90 -16.18 -14.52
N ASP A 185 43.05 -14.91 -14.92
CA ASP A 185 44.03 -14.45 -15.89
C ASP A 185 45.45 -14.81 -15.44
N SER A 186 45.77 -14.67 -14.15
CA SER A 186 47.05 -15.10 -13.56
C SER A 186 47.31 -16.62 -13.67
N LYS A 187 46.27 -17.44 -13.66
CA LYS A 187 46.38 -18.90 -13.83
C LYS A 187 46.44 -19.34 -15.30
N VAL A 188 45.82 -18.59 -16.21
CA VAL A 188 45.72 -18.93 -17.64
C VAL A 188 46.86 -18.31 -18.46
N SER A 189 47.33 -17.10 -18.11
CA SER A 189 48.28 -16.31 -18.91
C SER A 189 49.76 -16.65 -18.63
N GLY A 190 50.07 -17.93 -18.40
CA GLY A 190 51.44 -18.42 -18.34
C GLY A 190 52.12 -18.39 -19.71
N THR A 191 52.61 -17.22 -20.13
CA THR A 191 53.27 -17.06 -21.43
C THR A 191 54.60 -17.82 -21.45
N LEU A 192 54.66 -18.91 -22.23
CA LEU A 192 55.90 -19.62 -22.47
C LEU A 192 56.81 -18.78 -23.39
N THR A 193 57.98 -18.42 -22.89
CA THR A 193 59.07 -17.90 -23.72
C THR A 193 59.54 -18.98 -24.69
N ASN A 194 60.15 -18.56 -25.81
CA ASN A 194 60.78 -19.49 -26.75
C ASN A 194 61.75 -20.43 -26.01
N THR A 195 61.85 -21.70 -26.42
CA THR A 195 62.55 -22.81 -25.73
C THR A 195 61.86 -23.42 -24.50
N ASN A 196 60.85 -22.77 -23.89
CA ASN A 196 60.19 -23.30 -22.70
C ASN A 196 58.98 -24.19 -23.03
N ILE A 197 58.84 -25.27 -22.26
CA ILE A 197 57.64 -26.14 -22.21
C ILE A 197 57.10 -26.20 -20.78
N PHE A 198 55.79 -26.41 -20.63
CA PHE A 198 55.22 -26.74 -19.33
C PHE A 198 55.51 -28.20 -18.99
N VAL A 199 56.28 -28.41 -17.91
CA VAL A 199 56.54 -29.72 -17.30
C VAL A 199 56.20 -29.68 -15.82
N GLY A 200 55.89 -30.83 -15.23
CA GLY A 200 55.73 -30.94 -13.79
C GLY A 200 57.07 -30.73 -13.09
N ASN A 201 57.12 -29.84 -12.10
CA ASN A 201 58.26 -29.74 -11.19
C ASN A 201 58.23 -30.88 -10.13
N ALA A 202 59.15 -30.87 -9.17
CA ALA A 202 59.23 -31.89 -8.11
C ALA A 202 57.97 -32.00 -7.22
N SER A 203 57.05 -31.04 -7.29
CA SER A 203 55.73 -31.05 -6.62
C SER A 203 54.57 -31.26 -7.60
N ASN A 204 54.85 -31.71 -8.82
CA ASN A 204 53.91 -31.92 -9.93
C ASN A 204 53.19 -30.64 -10.43
N ILE A 205 53.70 -29.45 -10.10
CA ILE A 205 53.12 -28.18 -10.56
C ILE A 205 53.71 -27.85 -11.94
N ALA A 206 52.82 -27.57 -12.91
CA ALA A 206 53.20 -27.14 -14.24
C ALA A 206 54.04 -25.86 -14.19
N THR A 207 55.30 -25.97 -14.61
CA THR A 207 56.30 -24.91 -14.60
C THR A 207 56.91 -24.80 -15.99
N GLY A 208 57.07 -23.57 -16.50
CA GLY A 208 57.74 -23.32 -17.78
C GLY A 208 59.24 -23.53 -17.64
N VAL A 209 59.78 -24.60 -18.22
CA VAL A 209 61.20 -24.95 -18.16
C VAL A 209 61.79 -24.95 -19.58
N ALA A 210 62.93 -24.29 -19.76
CA ALA A 210 63.68 -24.31 -21.01
C ALA A 210 64.17 -25.73 -21.30
N MET A 211 63.84 -26.26 -22.48
CA MET A 211 64.42 -27.52 -22.94
C MET A 211 65.91 -27.33 -23.19
N SER A 212 66.73 -28.32 -22.79
CA SER A 212 68.19 -28.23 -22.83
C SER A 212 68.83 -29.52 -23.35
N GLY A 213 70.12 -29.44 -23.70
CA GLY A 213 70.85 -30.51 -24.36
C GLY A 213 70.68 -30.47 -25.88
N ASP A 214 70.37 -31.62 -26.47
CA ASP A 214 70.41 -31.87 -27.92
C ASP A 214 69.26 -31.23 -28.73
N ALA A 215 68.25 -30.65 -28.05
CA ALA A 215 67.01 -30.19 -28.67
C ALA A 215 66.56 -28.83 -28.13
N THR A 216 65.89 -28.06 -29.00
CA THR A 216 65.17 -26.83 -28.64
C THR A 216 63.77 -26.86 -29.25
N ILE A 217 62.79 -26.19 -28.63
CA ILE A 217 61.41 -26.12 -29.14
C ILE A 217 60.95 -24.66 -29.12
N SER A 218 60.43 -24.17 -30.23
CA SER A 218 59.89 -22.81 -30.27
C SER A 218 58.58 -22.70 -29.47
N ASN A 219 58.23 -21.49 -29.03
CA ASN A 219 56.94 -21.26 -28.35
C ASN A 219 55.71 -21.45 -29.28
N ILE A 220 55.92 -21.63 -30.58
CA ILE A 220 54.90 -22.06 -31.56
C ILE A 220 54.91 -23.58 -31.81
N GLY A 221 55.69 -24.35 -31.05
CA GLY A 221 55.69 -25.82 -31.07
C GLY A 221 56.67 -26.48 -32.05
N ALA A 222 57.44 -25.73 -32.84
CA ALA A 222 58.42 -26.33 -33.75
C ALA A 222 59.65 -26.85 -32.99
N LEU A 223 59.84 -28.17 -32.99
CA LEU A 223 60.99 -28.88 -32.40
C LEU A 223 62.17 -28.88 -33.38
N THR A 224 63.35 -28.46 -32.91
CA THR A 224 64.62 -28.50 -33.64
C THR A 224 65.64 -29.30 -32.84
N ILE A 225 66.15 -30.38 -33.44
CA ILE A 225 67.32 -31.12 -32.93
C ILE A 225 68.57 -30.42 -33.47
N ALA A 226 69.58 -30.20 -32.64
CA ALA A 226 70.80 -29.54 -33.07
C ALA A 226 71.62 -30.41 -34.05
N ASN A 227 72.40 -29.76 -34.92
CA ASN A 227 73.32 -30.46 -35.82
C ASN A 227 74.30 -31.32 -35.01
N ASP A 228 74.63 -32.50 -35.54
CA ASP A 228 75.49 -33.53 -34.92
C ASP A 228 75.02 -34.05 -33.55
N ALA A 229 73.88 -33.58 -33.01
CA ALA A 229 73.39 -33.97 -31.70
C ALA A 229 72.97 -35.45 -31.67
N ILE A 230 72.54 -36.01 -32.80
CA ILE A 230 72.37 -37.46 -32.98
C ILE A 230 73.64 -38.04 -33.63
N THR A 231 74.61 -38.40 -32.80
CA THR A 231 75.88 -39.00 -33.26
C THR A 231 75.75 -40.50 -33.56
N THR A 232 76.70 -41.06 -34.30
CA THR A 232 76.83 -42.52 -34.50
C THR A 232 76.97 -43.31 -33.19
N ALA A 233 77.49 -42.71 -32.11
CA ALA A 233 77.50 -43.35 -30.79
C ALA A 233 76.08 -43.46 -30.20
N LYS A 234 75.18 -42.52 -30.50
CA LYS A 234 73.76 -42.56 -30.10
C LYS A 234 72.92 -43.47 -31.03
N ILE A 235 73.40 -43.78 -32.24
CA ILE A 235 72.79 -44.76 -33.15
C ILE A 235 73.72 -45.96 -33.38
N GLY A 236 73.65 -46.96 -32.50
CA GLY A 236 74.57 -48.12 -32.50
C GLY A 236 74.77 -48.77 -33.88
N ASN A 237 76.03 -49.13 -34.17
CA ASN A 237 76.56 -49.40 -35.52
C ASN A 237 75.77 -50.39 -36.40
N THR A 238 75.02 -51.32 -35.83
CA THR A 238 74.19 -52.31 -36.58
C THR A 238 72.76 -51.82 -36.86
N GLN A 239 72.30 -50.77 -36.16
CA GLN A 239 70.96 -50.23 -36.28
C GLN A 239 70.79 -49.30 -37.47
N VAL A 240 71.90 -48.82 -38.06
CA VAL A 240 71.94 -48.05 -39.31
C VAL A 240 72.25 -49.02 -40.46
N THR A 241 71.24 -49.76 -40.91
CA THR A 241 71.40 -50.75 -41.99
C THR A 241 71.39 -50.07 -43.37
N ASN A 242 71.89 -50.75 -44.41
CA ASN A 242 71.83 -50.23 -45.78
C ASN A 242 70.40 -49.87 -46.22
N ALA A 243 69.37 -50.59 -45.75
CA ALA A 243 67.97 -50.24 -46.02
C ALA A 243 67.51 -48.92 -45.37
N LYS A 244 68.24 -48.40 -44.37
CA LYS A 244 68.02 -47.11 -43.70
C LYS A 244 68.95 -46.01 -44.19
N LEU A 245 70.03 -46.36 -44.90
CA LEU A 245 70.97 -45.42 -45.55
C LEU A 245 70.79 -45.31 -47.07
N ALA A 246 69.98 -46.16 -47.68
CA ALA A 246 69.77 -46.20 -49.12
C ALA A 246 69.02 -44.95 -49.61
N THR A 247 69.79 -43.91 -49.89
CA THR A 247 69.49 -42.82 -50.84
C THR A 247 68.08 -42.24 -50.74
N GLY A 248 67.86 -41.44 -49.70
CA GLY A 248 67.03 -40.24 -49.74
C GLY A 248 67.94 -39.03 -49.54
#